data_AF-A0A818PAQ9-F1
#
_entry.id   AF-A0A818PAQ9-F1
#
_cell.length_a   1.000
_cell.length_b   1.000
_cell.length_c   1.000
_cell.angle_alpha   90.00
_cell.angle_beta   90.00
_cell.angle_gamma   90.00
#
_symmetry.space_group_name_H-M   'P 1'
#
loop_
_entity.id
_entity.type
_entity.pdbx_description
1 polymer ?
#
loop_
_entity_poly.entity_id
_entity_poly.type
_entity_poly.pdbx_seq_one_letter_code
_entity_poly.pdbx_strand_id
1 'polypeptide(L)'
;MTTAIPQTNKSHGDVDDVSLETFCLVWLNANTNVEDNRDTDQKLRSINNRLKKFQDVEQCQKYLEESLEHERFVMIVSDRWGREIAPSIRRLRRVISIYVYCLDKKGNEE
;
A
#
# COMPACT_ATOMS: atom_id res chain seq x y z
N MET A 1 -52.74 -6.97 -35.02
CA MET A 1 -51.32 -6.62 -34.80
C MET A 1 -51.21 -5.88 -33.48
N THR A 2 -50.89 -6.57 -32.40
CA THR A 2 -50.55 -5.95 -31.10
C THR A 2 -49.59 -6.90 -30.41
N THR A 3 -48.31 -6.59 -30.48
CA THR A 3 -47.22 -7.40 -29.92
C THR A 3 -47.06 -7.02 -28.45
N ALA A 4 -47.22 -7.98 -27.55
CA ALA A 4 -46.90 -7.81 -26.14
C ALA A 4 -45.37 -7.82 -25.97
N ILE A 5 -44.84 -6.79 -25.31
CA ILE A 5 -43.41 -6.61 -25.04
C ILE A 5 -43.07 -7.37 -23.75
N PRO A 6 -42.03 -8.23 -23.71
CA PRO A 6 -41.62 -8.88 -22.48
C PRO A 6 -40.92 -7.87 -21.55
N GLN A 7 -41.45 -7.71 -20.34
CA GLN A 7 -40.80 -6.96 -19.27
C GLN A 7 -39.59 -7.76 -18.79
N THR A 8 -38.39 -7.31 -19.15
CA THR A 8 -37.14 -7.83 -18.60
C THR A 8 -36.90 -7.16 -17.25
N ASN A 9 -36.93 -7.97 -16.20
CA ASN A 9 -36.60 -7.56 -14.84
C ASN A 9 -35.08 -7.32 -14.78
N LYS A 10 -34.64 -6.09 -15.07
CA LYS A 10 -33.25 -5.68 -14.83
C LYS A 10 -33.11 -5.31 -13.35
N SER A 11 -32.76 -6.29 -12.53
CA SER A 11 -31.97 -6.01 -11.33
C SER A 11 -30.61 -5.51 -11.82
N HIS A 12 -30.46 -4.19 -11.91
CA HIS A 12 -29.17 -3.53 -12.06
C HIS A 12 -28.94 -2.72 -10.80
N GLY A 13 -28.29 -3.41 -9.88
CA GLY A 13 -27.58 -2.87 -8.75
C GLY A 13 -26.44 -3.83 -8.47
N ASP A 14 -25.71 -4.24 -9.52
CA ASP A 14 -24.30 -4.56 -9.35
C ASP A 14 -23.73 -3.29 -8.75
N VAL A 15 -23.60 -3.29 -7.42
CA VAL A 15 -22.71 -2.38 -6.73
C VAL A 15 -21.44 -2.48 -7.53
N ASP A 16 -21.06 -1.39 -8.18
CA ASP A 16 -19.78 -1.26 -8.82
C ASP A 16 -18.76 -1.82 -7.81
N ASP A 17 -18.33 -3.06 -8.07
CA ASP A 17 -17.14 -3.65 -7.52
C ASP A 17 -16.07 -2.73 -8.09
N VAL A 18 -15.87 -1.60 -7.40
CA VAL A 18 -14.78 -0.67 -7.63
C VAL A 18 -13.59 -1.56 -7.45
N SER A 19 -13.17 -2.10 -8.59
CA SER A 19 -12.12 -3.08 -8.78
C SER A 19 -11.06 -2.76 -7.76
N LEU A 20 -11.07 -3.49 -6.64
CA LEU A 20 -10.14 -3.26 -5.55
C LEU A 20 -8.82 -3.68 -6.14
N GLU A 21 -8.12 -2.73 -6.77
CA GLU A 21 -6.78 -2.95 -7.28
C GLU A 21 -5.99 -3.50 -6.11
N THR A 22 -5.74 -4.81 -6.15
CA THR A 22 -5.20 -5.50 -5.00
C THR A 22 -3.72 -5.17 -4.97
N PHE A 23 -3.37 -4.13 -4.22
CA PHE A 23 -1.98 -3.75 -3.99
C PHE A 23 -1.46 -4.44 -2.72
N CYS A 24 -0.16 -4.68 -2.68
CA CYS A 24 0.56 -5.05 -1.48
C CYS A 24 0.99 -3.77 -0.77
N LEU A 25 0.59 -3.62 0.49
CA LEU A 25 1.02 -2.50 1.32
C LEU A 25 2.34 -2.87 2.00
N VAL A 26 3.38 -2.09 1.79
CA VAL A 26 4.71 -2.32 2.35
C VAL A 26 5.01 -1.21 3.33
N TRP A 27 5.31 -1.56 4.58
CA TRP A 27 5.72 -0.60 5.60
C TRP A 27 7.18 -0.86 5.99
N LEU A 28 8.05 0.08 5.63
CA LEU A 28 9.47 0.06 5.97
C LEU A 28 9.72 1.04 7.13
N ASN A 29 9.92 0.49 8.31
CA ASN A 29 10.13 1.26 9.54
C ASN A 29 11.29 0.66 10.33
N ALA A 30 12.35 1.45 10.55
CA ALA A 30 13.47 1.04 11.39
C ALA A 30 13.11 0.98 12.89
N ASN A 31 12.06 1.69 13.31
CA ASN A 31 11.80 1.86 14.72
C ASN A 31 10.97 0.70 15.27
N THR A 32 11.57 -0.04 16.21
CA THR A 32 10.97 -1.19 16.90
C THR A 32 10.22 -0.82 18.16
N ASN A 33 10.14 0.45 18.57
CA ASN A 33 9.41 0.82 19.78
C ASN A 33 7.93 0.44 19.64
N VAL A 34 7.52 -0.58 20.41
CA VAL A 34 6.40 -1.47 20.09
C VAL A 34 5.05 -0.81 20.35
N GLU A 35 4.98 0.17 21.25
CA GLU A 35 3.71 0.77 21.68
C GLU A 35 3.16 1.79 20.67
N ASP A 36 3.94 2.78 20.25
CA ASP A 36 3.50 3.79 19.26
C ASP A 36 3.21 3.19 17.87
N ASN A 37 3.86 2.08 17.55
CA ASN A 37 3.70 1.40 16.27
C ASN A 37 2.50 0.45 16.24
N ARG A 38 1.93 0.07 17.39
CA ARG A 38 0.85 -0.91 17.46
C ARG A 38 -0.44 -0.40 16.82
N ASP A 39 -0.81 0.84 17.14
CA ASP A 39 -2.02 1.47 16.60
C ASP A 39 -1.90 1.72 15.09
N THR A 40 -0.69 2.11 14.64
CA THR A 40 -0.39 2.24 13.21
C THR A 40 -0.46 0.89 12.51
N ASP A 41 0.13 -0.17 13.06
CA ASP A 41 0.04 -1.52 12.50
C ASP A 41 -1.41 -1.99 12.37
N GLN A 42 -2.22 -1.80 13.42
CA GLN A 42 -3.64 -2.18 13.41
C GLN A 42 -4.42 -1.42 12.33
N LYS A 43 -4.21 -0.11 12.19
CA LYS A 43 -4.85 0.69 11.14
C LYS A 43 -4.41 0.23 9.75
N LEU A 44 -3.12 0.03 9.51
CA LEU A 44 -2.63 -0.42 8.21
C LEU A 44 -3.17 -1.81 7.83
N ARG A 45 -3.27 -2.73 8.80
CA ARG A 45 -3.89 -4.05 8.59
C ARG A 45 -5.39 -3.98 8.30
N SER A 46 -6.10 -3.01 8.88
CA SER A 46 -7.52 -2.80 8.59
C SER A 46 -7.76 -2.27 7.18
N ILE A 47 -6.79 -1.52 6.63
CA ILE A 47 -6.85 -0.98 5.27
C ILE A 47 -6.48 -2.06 4.25
N ASN A 48 -5.46 -2.87 4.53
CA ASN A 48 -4.97 -3.88 3.60
C ASN A 48 -4.46 -5.13 4.31
N ASN A 49 -5.07 -6.28 4.01
CA ASN A 49 -4.70 -7.57 4.60
C ASN A 49 -3.33 -8.12 4.13
N ARG A 50 -2.78 -7.59 3.03
CA ARG A 50 -1.46 -7.92 2.47
C ARG A 50 -0.36 -7.00 2.98
N LEU A 51 -0.48 -6.47 4.19
CA LEU A 51 0.56 -5.67 4.82
C LEU A 51 1.84 -6.50 5.01
N LYS A 52 2.94 -6.02 4.43
CA LYS A 52 4.31 -6.51 4.65
C LYS A 52 5.11 -5.47 5.42
N LYS A 53 5.87 -5.93 6.40
CA LYS A 53 6.65 -5.06 7.28
C LYS A 53 8.11 -5.42 7.19
N PHE A 54 8.94 -4.40 7.05
CA PHE A 54 10.38 -4.54 6.99
C PHE A 54 11.04 -3.53 7.92
N GLN A 55 12.13 -3.93 8.54
CA GLN A 55 12.99 -3.04 9.33
C GLN A 55 14.30 -2.72 8.62
N ASP A 56 14.54 -3.40 7.49
CA ASP A 56 15.77 -3.40 6.74
C ASP A 56 15.46 -3.14 5.25
N VAL A 57 16.26 -2.27 4.63
CA VAL A 57 16.08 -1.87 3.22
C VAL A 57 16.41 -3.03 2.28
N GLU A 58 17.44 -3.82 2.56
CA GLU A 58 17.87 -4.90 1.67
C GLU A 58 16.80 -6.00 1.61
N GLN A 59 16.23 -6.39 2.76
CA GLN A 59 15.12 -7.34 2.81
C GLN A 59 13.89 -6.82 2.09
N CYS A 60 13.57 -5.53 2.26
CA CYS A 60 12.46 -4.89 1.55
C CYS A 60 12.69 -4.90 0.04
N GLN A 61 13.90 -4.56 -0.42
CA GLN A 61 14.25 -4.55 -1.84
C GLN A 61 14.19 -5.95 -2.44
N LYS A 62 14.79 -6.93 -1.76
CA LYS A 62 14.77 -8.33 -2.19
C LYS A 62 13.34 -8.85 -2.34
N TYR A 63 12.47 -8.54 -1.38
CA TYR A 63 11.05 -8.90 -1.48
C TYR A 63 10.41 -8.29 -2.73
N LEU A 64 10.61 -6.99 -2.98
CA LEU A 64 10.05 -6.31 -4.15
C LEU A 64 10.60 -6.86 -5.48
N GLU A 65 11.87 -7.28 -5.51
CA GLU A 65 12.52 -7.89 -6.68
C GLU A 65 12.02 -9.33 -6.94
N GLU A 66 11.82 -10.13 -5.90
CA GLU A 66 11.34 -11.52 -5.99
C GLU A 66 9.82 -11.64 -6.17
N SER A 67 9.09 -10.52 -6.07
CA SER A 67 7.64 -10.47 -6.21
C SER A 67 7.17 -10.78 -7.64
N LEU A 68 5.92 -11.23 -7.77
CA LEU A 68 5.31 -11.54 -9.07
C LEU A 68 5.16 -10.29 -9.96
N GLU A 69 5.12 -10.49 -11.28
CA GLU A 69 5.13 -9.39 -12.26
C GLU A 69 3.94 -8.43 -12.21
N HIS A 70 2.81 -8.93 -11.71
CA HIS A 70 1.56 -8.19 -11.66
C HIS A 70 1.28 -7.58 -10.28
N GLU A 71 2.16 -7.79 -9.29
CA GLU A 71 1.97 -7.20 -7.96
C GLU A 71 2.26 -5.70 -7.99
N ARG A 72 1.36 -4.93 -7.38
CA ARG A 72 1.47 -3.49 -7.25
C ARG A 72 1.76 -3.13 -5.82
N PHE A 73 2.72 -2.24 -5.61
CA PHE A 73 3.19 -1.90 -4.27
C PHE A 73 2.86 -0.47 -3.91
N VAL A 74 2.22 -0.29 -2.76
CA VAL A 74 2.17 0.99 -2.05
C VAL A 74 3.14 0.89 -0.90
N MET A 75 4.09 1.82 -0.84
CA MET A 75 5.10 1.83 0.23
C MET A 75 4.84 2.96 1.20
N ILE A 76 4.98 2.69 2.50
CA ILE A 76 5.03 3.67 3.57
C ILE A 76 6.42 3.56 4.19
N VAL A 77 7.20 4.63 4.14
CA VAL A 77 8.61 4.62 4.54
C VAL A 77 8.89 5.81 5.46
N SER A 78 9.73 5.61 6.48
CA SER A 78 10.19 6.75 7.29
C SER A 78 11.10 7.66 6.45
N ASP A 79 11.17 8.95 6.74
CA ASP A 79 12.03 9.93 6.05
C ASP A 79 13.47 9.43 5.79
N ARG A 80 14.10 8.85 6.82
CA ARG A 80 15.44 8.25 6.72
C ARG A 80 15.53 7.23 5.58
N TRP A 81 14.58 6.30 5.52
CA TRP A 81 14.54 5.24 4.53
C TRP A 81 14.03 5.70 3.16
N GLY A 82 13.21 6.75 3.12
CA GLY A 82 12.73 7.34 1.86
C GLY A 82 13.88 7.78 0.96
N ARG A 83 14.89 8.46 1.54
CA ARG A 83 16.11 8.87 0.82
C ARG A 83 16.93 7.69 0.31
N GLU A 84 17.00 6.62 1.08
CA GLU A 84 17.81 5.44 0.76
C GLU A 84 17.15 4.52 -0.26
N ILE A 85 15.83 4.35 -0.19
CA ILE A 85 15.10 3.44 -1.06
C ILE A 85 14.73 4.07 -2.39
N ALA A 86 14.56 5.41 -2.46
CA ALA A 86 14.14 6.13 -3.67
C ALA A 86 15.01 5.88 -4.92
N PRO A 87 16.34 5.80 -4.84
CA PRO A 87 17.18 5.43 -5.99
C PRO A 87 16.93 3.99 -6.46
N SER A 88 16.75 3.05 -5.51
CA SER A 88 16.59 1.62 -5.80
C SER A 88 15.23 1.28 -6.39
N ILE A 89 14.16 1.95 -5.94
CA ILE A 89 12.79 1.74 -6.46
C ILE A 89 12.60 2.27 -7.88
N ARG A 90 13.49 3.12 -8.42
CA ARG A 90 13.44 3.51 -9.84
C ARG A 90 13.62 2.32 -10.78
N ARG A 91 14.34 1.27 -10.34
CA ARG A 91 14.46 0.01 -11.08
C ARG A 91 13.20 -0.86 -10.97
N LEU A 92 12.40 -0.65 -9.93
CA LEU A 92 11.20 -1.42 -9.62
C LEU A 92 9.97 -0.70 -10.18
N ARG A 93 9.65 -0.93 -11.46
CA ARG A 93 8.49 -0.35 -12.18
C ARG A 93 7.10 -0.71 -11.60
N ARG A 94 7.04 -1.40 -10.45
CA ARG A 94 5.83 -1.95 -9.82
C ARG A 94 5.37 -1.18 -8.58
N VAL A 95 6.19 -0.23 -8.11
CA VAL A 95 5.81 0.65 -7.00
C VAL A 95 4.92 1.77 -7.54
N ILE A 96 3.64 1.75 -7.17
CA ILE A 96 2.65 2.72 -7.65
C ILE A 96 2.67 4.01 -6.84
N SER A 97 3.06 3.94 -5.56
CA SER A 97 3.12 5.12 -4.69
C SER A 97 4.05 4.87 -3.51
N ILE A 98 4.73 5.94 -3.07
CA ILE A 98 5.57 5.94 -1.87
C ILE A 98 5.13 7.11 -0.99
N TYR A 99 4.69 6.79 0.22
CA TYR A 99 4.35 7.74 1.27
C TYR A 99 5.53 7.81 2.24
N VAL A 100 6.19 8.96 2.26
CA VAL A 100 7.29 9.22 3.19
C VAL A 100 6.71 9.93 4.41
N TYR A 101 6.84 9.33 5.60
CA TYR A 101 6.42 9.94 6.85
C TYR A 101 7.62 10.37 7.68
N CYS A 102 7.54 11.54 8.29
CA CYS A 102 8.55 12.07 9.18
C CYS A 102 7.98 12.05 10.60
N LEU A 103 8.57 11.24 11.49
CA LEU A 103 8.22 11.25 12.92
C LEU A 103 8.97 12.34 13.70
N ASP A 104 9.66 13.23 12.98
CA ASP A 104 10.51 14.24 13.61
C ASP A 104 9.64 15.19 14.45
N LYS A 105 9.71 15.01 15.77
CA LYS A 105 9.23 15.97 16.76
C LYS A 105 10.33 16.99 17.10
N LYS A 106 11.47 17.00 16.40
CA LYS A 106 12.56 17.94 16.61
C LYS A 106 12.90 18.70 15.34
N GLY A 107 12.16 19.77 15.13
CA GLY A 107 12.55 20.82 14.19
C GLY A 107 11.59 21.98 14.31
N ASN A 108 11.77 22.81 15.36
CA ASN A 108 11.41 24.24 15.44
C ASN A 108 11.79 24.88 16.80
N GLU A 109 12.97 24.57 17.33
CA GLU A 109 13.80 25.47 18.17
C GLU A 109 15.23 25.18 17.67
N GLU A 110 15.77 25.95 16.72
CA GLU A 110 16.43 27.25 16.90
C GLU A 110 16.28 28.19 15.70
#